data_AF-A0A377TLH3-F1
#
_entry.id   AF-A0A377TLH3-F1
#
_cell.length_a   1.000
_cell.length_b   1.000
_cell.length_c   1.000
_cell.angle_alpha   90.00
_cell.angle_beta   90.00
_cell.angle_gamma   90.00
#
_symmetry.space_group_name_H-M   'P 1'
#
loop_
_entity.id
_entity.type
_entity.pdbx_description
1 polymer ?
#
loop_
_entity_poly.entity_id
_entity_poly.type
_entity_poly.pdbx_seq_one_letter_code
_entity_poly.pdbx_strand_id
1 'polypeptide(L)'
;MNRISALILDWAGTTVDFGSFAPTQIFVEAFRQAFDIEITLEEARVPMGLASGSTLRRWANSLLSIAAGRPNRPRDDGRRYRCDLRRVYAAANR
;
A
#
# COMPACT_ATOMS: atom_id res chain seq x y z
N MET A 1 4.21 -38.65 -21.50
CA MET A 1 3.39 -37.41 -21.44
C MET A 1 3.27 -37.00 -19.98
N ASN A 2 3.79 -35.84 -19.60
CA ASN A 2 3.71 -35.37 -18.22
C ASN A 2 2.37 -34.64 -18.03
N ARG A 3 1.45 -35.22 -17.25
CA ARG A 3 0.16 -34.57 -16.93
C ARG A 3 0.37 -33.63 -15.74
N ILE A 4 -0.06 -32.38 -15.86
CA ILE A 4 -0.08 -31.45 -14.72
C ILE A 4 -0.99 -32.04 -13.64
N SER A 5 -0.43 -32.19 -12.43
CA SER A 5 -1.07 -32.92 -11.33
C SER A 5 -1.79 -31.98 -10.35
N ALA A 6 -1.36 -30.72 -10.27
CA ALA A 6 -1.95 -29.72 -9.39
C ALA A 6 -1.61 -28.30 -9.85
N LEU A 7 -2.43 -27.34 -9.39
CA LEU A 7 -2.24 -25.90 -9.54
C LEU A 7 -2.37 -25.25 -8.15
N ILE A 8 -1.42 -24.39 -7.80
CA ILE A 8 -1.51 -23.52 -6.62
C ILE A 8 -1.78 -22.12 -7.14
N LEU A 9 -2.89 -21.54 -6.70
CA LEU A 9 -3.38 -20.24 -7.17
C LEU A 9 -3.51 -19.29 -5.97
N ASP A 10 -3.11 -18.05 -6.18
CA ASP A 10 -3.40 -16.97 -5.23
C ASP A 10 -4.88 -16.57 -5.30
N TRP A 11 -5.32 -15.77 -4.34
CA TRP A 11 -6.69 -15.30 -4.25
C TRP A 11 -6.89 -14.02 -5.07
N ALA A 12 -6.42 -12.88 -4.54
CA ALA A 12 -6.71 -11.57 -5.11
C ALA A 12 -6.00 -11.37 -6.46
N GLY A 13 -6.75 -11.00 -7.49
CA GLY A 13 -6.26 -10.85 -8.86
C GLY A 13 -5.99 -12.15 -9.60
N THR A 14 -6.13 -13.33 -8.97
CA THR A 14 -5.90 -14.64 -9.60
C THR A 14 -7.16 -15.50 -9.66
N THR A 15 -7.86 -15.69 -8.54
CA THR A 15 -9.13 -16.43 -8.49
C THR A 15 -10.33 -15.56 -8.14
N VAL A 16 -10.10 -14.45 -7.41
CA VAL A 16 -11.11 -13.49 -6.98
C VAL A 16 -10.56 -12.06 -7.11
N ASP A 17 -11.43 -11.03 -7.04
CA ASP A 17 -11.06 -9.61 -7.11
C ASP A 17 -10.24 -9.24 -8.36
N PHE A 18 -10.91 -9.13 -9.52
CA PHE A 18 -10.27 -8.76 -10.79
C PHE A 18 -9.47 -7.48 -10.63
N GLY A 19 -8.15 -7.53 -10.84
CA GLY A 19 -7.27 -6.37 -10.71
C GLY A 19 -6.80 -6.06 -9.28
N SER A 20 -7.15 -6.90 -8.29
CA SER A 20 -6.75 -6.76 -6.88
C SER A 20 -7.03 -5.36 -6.34
N PHE A 21 -8.27 -4.89 -6.54
CA PHE A 21 -8.67 -3.52 -6.24
C PHE A 21 -8.96 -3.29 -4.75
N ALA A 22 -9.45 -4.32 -4.04
CA ALA A 22 -9.77 -4.22 -2.63
C ALA A 22 -8.55 -3.80 -1.77
N PRO A 23 -7.37 -4.46 -1.87
CA PRO A 23 -6.21 -4.04 -1.08
C PRO A 23 -5.63 -2.69 -1.52
N THR A 24 -5.75 -2.32 -2.80
CA THR A 24 -5.19 -1.06 -3.31
C THR A 24 -5.97 0.17 -2.89
N GLN A 25 -7.31 0.12 -2.94
CA GLN A 25 -8.14 1.26 -2.51
C GLN A 25 -7.96 1.57 -1.02
N ILE A 26 -7.81 0.54 -0.18
CA ILE A 26 -7.57 0.69 1.25
C ILE A 26 -6.26 1.45 1.52
N PHE A 27 -5.19 1.18 0.75
CA PHE A 27 -3.94 1.92 0.91
C PHE A 27 -4.07 3.40 0.52
N VAL A 28 -4.76 3.70 -0.59
CA VAL A 28 -5.00 5.09 -1.01
C VAL A 28 -5.70 5.87 0.11
N GLU A 29 -6.79 5.30 0.63
CA GLU A 29 -7.58 5.93 1.68
C GLU A 29 -6.81 6.03 3.02
N ALA A 30 -6.08 4.98 3.41
CA ALA A 30 -5.30 4.98 4.64
C ALA A 30 -4.19 6.05 4.63
N PHE A 31 -3.51 6.26 3.49
CA PHE A 31 -2.48 7.29 3.37
C PHE A 31 -3.07 8.69 3.38
N ARG A 32 -4.21 8.88 2.71
CA ARG A 32 -4.98 10.13 2.76
C ARG A 32 -5.37 10.48 4.20
N GLN A 33 -5.95 9.54 4.94
CA GLN A 33 -6.38 9.77 6.32
C GLN A 33 -5.23 9.92 7.32
N ALA A 34 -4.17 9.11 7.21
CA ALA A 34 -3.10 9.07 8.20
C ALA A 34 -2.05 10.18 8.02
N PHE A 35 -1.81 10.60 6.78
CA PHE A 35 -0.71 11.51 6.44
C PHE A 35 -1.13 12.71 5.57
N ASP A 36 -2.38 12.78 5.12
CA ASP A 36 -2.86 13.81 4.18
C ASP A 36 -2.09 13.79 2.84
N ILE A 37 -1.78 12.56 2.37
CA ILE A 37 -1.02 12.32 1.14
C ILE A 37 -1.89 11.53 0.17
N GLU A 38 -2.09 12.08 -1.02
CA GLU A 38 -2.69 11.39 -2.15
C GLU A 38 -1.63 10.53 -2.85
N ILE A 39 -1.89 9.22 -2.95
CA ILE A 39 -1.08 8.25 -3.70
C ILE A 39 -1.90 7.69 -4.85
N THR A 40 -1.23 7.36 -5.96
CA THR A 40 -1.93 6.75 -7.11
C THR A 40 -2.23 5.27 -6.85
N LEU A 41 -3.18 4.71 -7.60
CA LEU A 41 -3.44 3.26 -7.57
C LEU A 41 -2.20 2.46 -7.97
N GLU A 42 -1.39 2.96 -8.90
CA GLU A 42 -0.14 2.31 -9.33
C GLU A 42 0.88 2.26 -8.19
N GLU A 43 1.00 3.34 -7.41
CA GLU A 43 1.87 3.38 -6.23
C GLU A 43 1.38 2.41 -5.15
N ALA A 44 0.06 2.36 -4.93
CA ALA A 44 -0.58 1.45 -3.98
C ALA A 44 -0.48 -0.04 -4.38
N ARG A 45 -0.18 -0.35 -5.65
CA ARG A 45 0.03 -1.73 -6.14
C ARG A 45 1.41 -2.29 -5.81
N VAL A 46 2.42 -1.44 -5.64
CA VAL A 46 3.81 -1.82 -5.42
C VAL A 46 4.02 -2.77 -4.21
N PRO A 47 3.35 -2.61 -3.06
CA PRO A 47 3.56 -3.50 -1.92
C PRO A 47 2.69 -4.77 -1.95
N MET A 48 1.80 -4.96 -2.94
CA MET A 48 0.88 -6.09 -2.95
C MET A 48 1.64 -7.42 -3.10
N GLY A 49 1.21 -8.44 -2.34
CA GLY A 49 1.83 -9.77 -2.33
C GLY A 49 3.11 -9.88 -1.48
N LEU A 50 3.58 -8.79 -0.86
CA LEU A 50 4.74 -8.82 0.02
C LEU A 50 4.31 -9.21 1.45
N ALA A 51 4.66 -10.42 1.87
CA ALA A 51 4.19 -11.03 3.12
C ALA A 51 4.78 -10.43 4.42
N SER A 52 5.71 -9.46 4.35
CA SER A 52 6.39 -8.93 5.54
C SER A 52 6.05 -7.48 5.82
N GLY A 53 5.64 -7.19 7.06
CA GLY A 53 5.45 -5.84 7.57
C GLY A 53 6.72 -4.97 7.50
N SER A 54 7.92 -5.57 7.50
CA SER A 54 9.17 -4.81 7.30
C SER A 54 9.28 -4.25 5.88
N THR A 55 8.86 -5.01 4.88
CA THR A 55 8.84 -4.59 3.47
C THR A 55 7.80 -3.51 3.23
N LEU A 56 6.59 -3.67 3.79
CA LEU A 56 5.55 -2.65 3.74
C LEU A 56 6.04 -1.33 4.37
N ARG A 57 6.70 -1.41 5.53
CA ARG A 57 7.27 -0.22 6.20
C ARG A 57 8.33 0.47 5.34
N ARG A 58 9.18 -0.30 4.68
CA ARG A 58 10.25 0.23 3.83
C ARG A 58 9.66 0.95 2.61
N TRP A 59 8.68 0.34 1.96
CA TRP A 59 7.94 0.97 0.86
C TRP A 59 7.25 2.25 1.30
N ALA A 60 6.51 2.22 2.42
CA ALA A 60 5.79 3.37 2.94
C ALA A 60 6.74 4.54 3.28
N ASN A 61 7.89 4.27 3.90
CA ASN A 61 8.90 5.30 4.15
C ASN A 61 9.47 5.89 2.85
N SER A 62 9.68 5.05 1.83
CA SER A 62 10.13 5.52 0.50
C SER A 62 9.10 6.45 -0.12
N LEU A 63 7.81 6.09 -0.09
CA LEU A 63 6.74 6.94 -0.59
C LEU A 63 6.63 8.26 0.18
N LEU A 64 6.71 8.23 1.51
CA LEU A 64 6.68 9.44 2.32
C LEU A 64 7.85 10.38 2.00
N SER A 65 9.05 9.83 1.75
CA SER A 65 10.21 10.62 1.34
C SER A 65 10.03 11.25 -0.04
N ILE A 66 9.41 10.54 -0.98
CA ILE A 66 9.13 11.07 -2.32
C ILE A 66 8.02 12.12 -2.24
N ALA A 67 6.97 11.86 -1.46
CA ALA A 67 5.85 12.77 -1.26
C ALA A 67 6.28 14.09 -0.60
N ALA A 68 7.29 14.07 0.26
CA ALA A 68 7.87 15.29 0.85
C ALA A 68 8.45 16.27 -0.18
N GLY A 69 8.80 15.79 -1.39
CA GLY A 69 9.32 16.61 -2.49
C GLY A 69 8.29 17.05 -3.54
N ARG A 70 6.99 16.74 -3.38
CA ARG A 70 5.95 17.07 -4.37
C ARG A 70 5.49 18.54 -4.27
N PRO A 71 5.11 19.18 -5.41
CA PRO A 71 4.72 20.59 -5.44
C PRO A 71 3.44 20.94 -4.66
N ASN A 72 2.52 20.00 -4.47
CA ASN A 72 1.34 20.13 -3.60
C ASN A 72 1.59 19.48 -2.23
N ARG A 73 2.53 20.05 -1.46
CA ARG A 73 2.85 19.58 -0.11
C ARG A 73 1.69 19.87 0.85
N PRO A 74 1.20 18.88 1.63
CA PRO A 74 0.34 19.17 2.79
C PRO A 74 1.13 19.99 3.81
N ARG A 75 0.51 21.02 4.42
CA ARG A 75 1.14 21.86 5.46
C ARG A 75 1.64 20.96 6.59
N ASP A 76 2.95 20.93 6.84
CA ASP A 76 3.57 20.03 7.81
C ASP A 76 4.29 20.83 8.91
N ASP A 77 4.10 20.36 10.14
CA ASP A 77 4.64 20.90 11.40
C ASP A 77 6.02 20.32 11.76
N GLY A 78 6.63 19.53 10.86
CA GLY A 78 7.97 18.98 10.97
C GLY A 78 8.05 17.58 11.57
N ARG A 79 6.91 16.94 11.94
CA ARG A 79 6.92 15.61 12.59
C ARG A 79 6.38 14.45 11.73
N ARG A 80 5.92 14.68 10.50
CA ARG A 80 5.08 13.68 9.79
C ARG A 80 5.79 12.59 8.97
N TYR A 81 7.08 12.70 8.65
CA TYR A 81 7.71 11.80 7.66
C TYR A 81 8.38 10.54 8.22
N ARG A 82 7.84 9.94 9.29
CA ARG A 82 8.19 8.58 9.72
C ARG A 82 6.95 7.72 9.61
N CYS A 83 6.97 6.69 8.75
CA CYS A 83 5.82 5.79 8.63
C CYS A 83 5.58 5.08 9.96
N ASP A 84 4.48 5.45 10.61
CA ASP A 84 3.87 4.66 11.68
C ASP A 84 2.86 3.69 11.05
N LEU A 85 3.28 2.43 10.91
CA LEU A 85 2.42 1.37 10.40
C LEU A 85 1.15 1.22 11.24
N ARG A 86 1.18 1.52 12.54
CA ARG A 86 -0.03 1.42 13.38
C ARG A 86 -1.10 2.41 12.94
N ARG A 87 -0.71 3.61 12.52
CA ARG A 87 -1.65 4.60 11.97
C ARG A 87 -2.23 4.16 10.63
N VAL A 88 -1.40 3.58 9.76
CA VAL A 88 -1.86 3.03 8.46
C VAL A 88 -2.85 1.90 8.67
N TYR A 89 -2.52 0.92 9.51
CA TYR A 89 -3.42 -0.19 9.83
C TYR A 89 -4.69 0.26 10.56
N ALA A 90 -4.59 1.24 11.47
CA ALA A 90 -5.74 1.78 12.17
C ALA A 90 -6.67 2.60 11.24
N ALA A 91 -6.15 3.21 10.18
CA ALA A 91 -6.95 3.88 9.15
C ALA A 91 -7.58 2.88 8.18
N ALA A 92 -6.86 1.82 7.83
CA ALA A 92 -7.33 0.76 6.92
C ALA A 92 -8.47 -0.10 7.50
N ASN A 93 -8.57 -0.22 8.83
CA ASN A 93 -9.54 -1.06 9.53
C ASN A 93 -10.68 -0.27 10.22
N ARG A 94 -10.97 0.95 9.76
CA ARG A 94 -12.14 1.74 10.20
C ARG A 94 -13.28 1.60 9.22
#